data_AF-A0A1V5HRJ0-F1
#
_entry.id   AF-A0A1V5HRJ0-F1
#
_cell.length_a   1.000
_cell.length_b   1.000
_cell.length_c   1.000
_cell.angle_alpha   90.00
_cell.angle_beta   90.00
_cell.angle_gamma   90.00
#
_symmetry.space_group_name_H-M   'P 1'
#
loop_
_entity.id
_entity.type
_entity.pdbx_description
1 polymer ?
#
loop_
_entity_poly.entity_id
_entity_poly.type
_entity_poly.pdbx_seq_one_letter_code
_entity_poly.pdbx_strand_id
1 'polypeptide(L)'
;MNNMELIPTTADNLLDAANGENYEWTDMYAGFADTAEKEGFKDLAIRFRMVGAIEKTHEERYRKLLANVKGGVVFVSKDVAIWKCRNCGHIVVGKYAPKVCPVCGHPQSYFELRAVNY
;
A
#
# COMPACT_ATOMS: atom_id res chain seq x y z
N MET A 1 -26.51 -16.47 17.08
CA MET A 1 -25.55 -16.78 16.01
C MET A 1 -24.89 -15.46 15.63
N ASN A 2 -23.69 -15.20 16.13
CA ASN A 2 -22.97 -13.96 15.81
C ASN A 2 -22.24 -14.17 14.48
N ASN A 3 -22.94 -13.98 13.36
CA ASN A 3 -22.33 -13.83 12.04
C ASN A 3 -21.85 -12.39 11.86
N MET A 4 -20.93 -11.95 12.70
CA MET A 4 -20.11 -10.78 12.41
C MET A 4 -18.88 -11.33 11.70
N GLU A 5 -18.82 -11.19 10.38
CA GLU A 5 -17.67 -11.59 9.57
C GLU A 5 -16.39 -11.08 10.25
N LEU A 6 -15.55 -12.02 10.69
CA LEU A 6 -14.26 -11.70 11.26
C LEU A 6 -13.43 -11.04 10.17
N ILE A 7 -13.04 -9.78 10.39
CA ILE A 7 -12.10 -9.09 9.50
C ILE A 7 -10.82 -9.94 9.40
N PRO A 8 -10.38 -10.32 8.19
CA PRO A 8 -9.18 -11.15 8.00
C PRO A 8 -7.89 -10.49 8.50
N THR A 9 -6.78 -11.24 8.47
CA THR A 9 -5.47 -10.71 8.86
C THR A 9 -5.01 -9.60 7.92
N THR A 10 -4.06 -8.75 8.35
CA THR A 10 -3.46 -7.74 7.46
C THR A 10 -2.85 -8.36 6.20
N ALA A 11 -2.29 -9.56 6.27
CA ALA A 11 -1.73 -10.23 5.11
C ALA A 11 -2.83 -10.66 4.11
N ASP A 12 -3.95 -11.16 4.61
CA ASP A 12 -5.10 -11.54 3.77
C ASP A 12 -5.72 -10.29 3.15
N ASN A 13 -5.95 -9.23 3.94
CA ASN A 13 -6.49 -7.98 3.44
C ASN A 13 -5.60 -7.32 2.38
N LEU A 14 -4.27 -7.38 2.51
CA LEU A 14 -3.34 -6.86 1.50
C LEU A 14 -3.34 -7.72 0.22
N LEU A 15 -3.53 -9.04 0.35
CA LEU A 15 -3.65 -9.93 -0.78
C LEU A 15 -4.94 -9.68 -1.56
N ASP A 16 -6.06 -9.57 -0.83
CA ASP A 16 -7.37 -9.30 -1.39
C ASP A 16 -7.41 -7.92 -2.06
N ALA A 17 -6.86 -6.89 -1.40
CA ALA A 17 -6.71 -5.57 -2.00
C ALA A 17 -5.89 -5.63 -3.29
N ALA A 18 -4.71 -6.27 -3.29
CA ALA A 18 -3.89 -6.39 -4.50
C ALA A 18 -4.60 -7.14 -5.65
N ASN A 19 -5.41 -8.15 -5.34
CA ASN A 19 -6.19 -8.88 -6.34
C ASN A 19 -7.36 -8.03 -6.87
N GLY A 20 -8.00 -7.24 -6.02
CA GLY A 20 -9.04 -6.28 -6.42
C GLY A 20 -8.47 -5.23 -7.37
N GLU A 21 -7.37 -4.57 -6.98
CA GLU A 21 -6.68 -3.59 -7.82
C GLU A 21 -6.27 -4.20 -9.18
N ASN A 22 -5.78 -5.45 -9.18
CA ASN A 22 -5.44 -6.17 -10.42
C ASN A 22 -6.64 -6.33 -11.36
N TYR A 23 -7.77 -6.77 -10.84
CA TYR A 23 -9.01 -6.87 -11.60
C TYR A 23 -9.44 -5.50 -12.15
N GLU A 24 -9.33 -4.45 -11.33
CA GLU A 24 -9.69 -3.10 -11.73
C GLU A 24 -8.89 -2.60 -12.93
N TRP A 25 -7.55 -2.72 -12.92
CA TRP A 25 -6.74 -2.18 -14.02
C TRP A 25 -6.64 -3.08 -15.25
N THR A 26 -6.71 -4.41 -15.09
CA THR A 26 -6.57 -5.36 -16.20
C THR A 26 -7.87 -5.61 -16.97
N ASP A 27 -9.00 -5.57 -16.27
CA ASP A 27 -10.30 -5.96 -16.83
C ASP A 27 -11.29 -4.81 -16.75
N MET A 28 -11.66 -4.35 -15.55
CA MET A 28 -12.76 -3.39 -15.37
C MET A 28 -12.51 -2.06 -16.08
N TYR A 29 -11.44 -1.33 -15.72
CA TYR A 29 -11.15 -0.03 -16.32
C TYR A 29 -10.66 -0.14 -17.77
N ALA A 30 -10.01 -1.25 -18.13
CA ALA A 30 -9.66 -1.53 -19.53
C ALA A 30 -10.93 -1.68 -20.39
N GLY A 31 -11.90 -2.49 -19.94
CA GLY A 31 -13.18 -2.69 -20.59
C GLY A 31 -14.06 -1.43 -20.63
N PHE A 32 -14.05 -0.63 -19.55
CA PHE A 32 -14.73 0.66 -19.52
C PHE A 32 -14.14 1.64 -20.51
N ALA A 33 -12.81 1.71 -20.62
CA ALA A 33 -12.14 2.55 -21.60
C ALA A 33 -12.50 2.15 -23.03
N ASP A 34 -12.47 0.85 -23.34
CA ASP A 34 -12.80 0.34 -24.67
C ASP A 34 -14.27 0.58 -25.04
N THR A 35 -15.18 0.45 -24.06
CA THR A 35 -16.60 0.75 -24.25
C THR A 35 -16.82 2.23 -24.51
N ALA A 36 -16.23 3.11 -23.69
CA ALA A 36 -16.31 4.55 -23.86
C ALA A 36 -15.76 5.01 -25.23
N GLU A 37 -14.66 4.41 -25.70
CA GLU A 37 -14.09 4.69 -27.02
C GLU A 37 -15.05 4.31 -28.15
N LYS A 38 -15.66 3.12 -28.08
CA LYS A 38 -16.64 2.63 -29.07
C LYS A 38 -17.90 3.49 -29.14
N GLU A 39 -18.33 4.04 -28.00
CA GLU A 39 -19.48 4.94 -27.91
C GLU A 39 -19.14 6.41 -28.24
N GLY A 40 -17.86 6.71 -28.55
CA GLY A 40 -17.41 8.05 -28.95
C GLY A 40 -17.02 8.98 -27.80
N PHE A 41 -17.01 8.51 -26.56
CA PHE A 41 -16.63 9.26 -25.35
C PHE A 41 -15.11 9.21 -25.12
N LYS A 42 -14.33 9.79 -26.04
CA LYS A 42 -12.86 9.71 -26.05
C LYS A 42 -12.19 10.22 -24.76
N ASP A 43 -12.63 11.37 -24.25
CA ASP A 43 -12.06 11.93 -23.02
C ASP A 43 -12.32 11.02 -21.80
N LEU A 44 -13.46 10.35 -21.77
CA LEU A 44 -13.80 9.40 -20.72
C LEU A 44 -12.95 8.12 -20.84
N ALA A 45 -12.74 7.62 -22.06
CA ALA A 45 -11.87 6.48 -22.31
C ALA A 45 -10.43 6.76 -21.84
N ILE A 46 -9.91 7.96 -22.11
CA ILE A 46 -8.59 8.40 -21.61
C ILE A 46 -8.56 8.39 -20.09
N ARG A 47 -9.59 8.95 -19.43
CA ARG A 47 -9.66 8.97 -17.97
C ARG A 47 -9.70 7.57 -17.36
N PHE A 48 -10.47 6.64 -17.93
CA PHE A 48 -10.47 5.24 -17.46
C PHE A 48 -9.10 4.58 -17.59
N ARG A 49 -8.38 4.81 -18.70
CA ARG A 49 -6.99 4.31 -18.86
C ARG A 49 -6.05 4.92 -17.81
N MET A 50 -6.21 6.21 -17.50
CA MET A 50 -5.42 6.88 -16.46
C MET A 50 -5.72 6.33 -15.06
N VAL A 51 -6.98 6.05 -14.74
CA VAL A 51 -7.36 5.42 -13.47
C VAL A 51 -6.79 3.99 -13.40
N GLY A 52 -6.92 3.19 -14.46
CA GLY A 52 -6.28 1.87 -14.51
C GLY A 52 -4.76 1.92 -14.28
N ALA A 53 -4.07 2.95 -14.81
CA ALA A 53 -2.64 3.14 -14.52
C ALA A 53 -2.37 3.44 -13.03
N ILE A 54 -3.27 4.13 -12.33
CA ILE A 54 -3.19 4.37 -10.88
C ILE A 54 -3.39 3.06 -10.12
N GLU A 55 -4.44 2.30 -10.42
CA GLU A 55 -4.75 1.05 -9.70
C GLU A 55 -3.64 0.01 -9.87
N LYS A 56 -2.94 0.00 -11.01
CA LYS A 56 -1.72 -0.77 -11.17
C LYS A 56 -0.65 -0.41 -10.13
N THR A 57 -0.45 0.88 -9.85
CA THR A 57 0.51 1.31 -8.80
C THR A 57 0.03 0.94 -7.39
N HIS A 58 -1.29 0.90 -7.17
CA HIS A 58 -1.85 0.41 -5.92
C HIS A 58 -1.60 -1.09 -5.73
N GLU A 59 -1.83 -1.92 -6.77
CA GLU A 59 -1.46 -3.33 -6.74
C GLU A 59 0.01 -3.51 -6.38
N GLU A 60 0.93 -2.86 -7.11
CA GLU A 60 2.37 -2.96 -6.88
C GLU A 60 2.75 -2.60 -5.43
N ARG A 61 2.13 -1.55 -4.87
CA ARG A 61 2.31 -1.16 -3.48
C ARG A 61 1.81 -2.24 -2.52
N TYR A 62 0.61 -2.78 -2.70
CA TYR A 62 0.05 -3.79 -1.81
C TYR A 62 0.82 -5.11 -1.87
N ARG A 63 1.28 -5.53 -3.05
CA ARG A 63 2.17 -6.70 -3.20
C ARG A 63 3.47 -6.51 -2.44
N LYS A 64 4.08 -5.33 -2.52
CA LYS A 64 5.31 -5.02 -1.76
C LYS A 64 5.09 -5.01 -0.25
N LEU A 65 3.98 -4.43 0.22
CA LEU A 65 3.63 -4.44 1.63
C LEU A 65 3.33 -5.85 2.13
N LEU A 66 2.63 -6.67 1.35
CA LEU A 66 2.35 -8.07 1.65
C LEU A 66 3.65 -8.87 1.80
N ALA A 67 4.59 -8.68 0.87
CA ALA A 67 5.92 -9.30 0.94
C ALA A 67 6.66 -8.89 2.23
N ASN A 68 6.58 -7.62 2.62
CA ASN A 68 7.20 -7.15 3.85
C ASN A 68 6.58 -7.77 5.11
N VAL A 69 5.25 -7.89 5.15
CA VAL A 69 4.51 -8.51 6.26
C VAL A 69 4.87 -10.00 6.36
N LYS A 70 4.78 -10.74 5.26
CA LYS A 70 5.11 -12.19 5.23
C LYS A 70 6.59 -12.46 5.53
N GLY A 71 7.48 -11.57 5.09
CA GLY A 71 8.92 -11.68 5.35
C GLY A 71 9.36 -11.20 6.73
N GLY A 72 8.47 -10.59 7.53
CA GLY A 72 8.83 -10.02 8.83
C GLY A 72 9.79 -8.83 8.73
N VAL A 73 9.80 -8.11 7.60
CA VAL A 73 10.74 -7.01 7.31
C VAL A 73 10.12 -5.62 7.37
N VAL A 74 8.93 -5.49 7.97
CA VAL A 74 8.25 -4.18 8.11
C VAL A 74 9.08 -3.17 8.90
N PHE A 75 9.80 -3.62 9.93
CA PHE A 75 10.55 -2.77 10.86
C PHE A 75 12.06 -3.09 10.91
N VAL A 76 12.57 -3.76 9.87
CA VAL A 76 14.00 -4.05 9.69
C VAL A 76 14.39 -3.81 8.24
N SER A 77 15.55 -3.20 8.06
CA SER A 77 16.17 -2.95 6.77
C SER A 77 17.41 -3.85 6.61
N LYS A 78 17.71 -4.22 5.35
CA LYS A 78 18.94 -4.97 5.00
C LYS A 78 20.20 -4.21 5.43
N ASP A 79 20.20 -2.91 5.13
CA ASP A 79 21.28 -1.97 5.42
C ASP A 79 20.82 -0.89 6.40
N VAL A 80 21.74 -0.01 6.82
CA VAL A 80 21.41 1.12 7.70
C VAL A 80 20.36 1.99 7.02
N ALA A 81 19.25 2.24 7.71
CA ALA A 81 18.15 3.07 7.24
C ALA A 81 17.85 4.19 8.23
N ILE A 82 17.08 5.17 7.76
CA ILE A 82 16.56 6.26 8.59
C ILE A 82 15.08 5.99 8.83
N TRP A 83 14.71 5.73 10.08
CA TRP A 83 13.34 5.52 10.53
C TRP A 83 12.78 6.81 11.11
N LYS A 84 11.53 7.13 10.79
CA LYS A 84 10.79 8.27 11.33
C LYS A 84 9.59 7.78 12.11
N CYS A 85 9.41 8.27 13.33
CA CYS A 85 8.17 8.13 14.06
C CYS A 85 7.09 9.01 13.42
N ARG A 86 6.03 8.40 12.91
CA ARG A 86 4.86 9.05 12.31
C ARG A 86 4.05 9.86 13.33
N ASN A 87 4.17 9.56 14.62
CA ASN A 87 3.47 10.28 15.69
C ASN A 87 4.13 11.63 16.02
N CYS A 88 5.44 11.65 16.29
CA CYS A 88 6.14 12.84 16.81
C CYS A 88 7.30 13.33 15.94
N GLY A 89 7.64 12.63 14.85
CA GLY A 89 8.74 13.00 13.95
C GLY A 89 10.13 12.55 14.39
N HIS A 90 10.30 11.91 15.56
CA HIS A 90 11.60 11.41 16.03
C HIS A 90 12.29 10.51 14.98
N ILE A 91 13.58 10.75 14.76
CA ILE A 91 14.41 10.04 13.78
C ILE A 91 15.36 9.07 14.47
N VAL A 92 15.45 7.85 13.93
CA VAL A 92 16.41 6.83 14.34
C VAL A 92 17.20 6.37 13.13
N VAL A 93 18.53 6.31 13.24
CA VAL A 93 19.41 5.76 12.20
C VAL A 93 19.87 4.36 12.63
N GLY A 94 19.55 3.34 11.85
CA GLY A 94 19.90 1.96 12.18
C GLY A 94 19.19 0.93 11.31
N LYS A 95 19.54 -0.35 11.52
CA LYS A 95 18.89 -1.46 10.80
C LYS A 95 17.45 -1.73 11.26
N TYR A 96 17.08 -1.36 12.49
CA TYR A 96 15.79 -1.68 13.09
C TYR A 96 15.08 -0.41 13.56
N ALA A 97 13.75 -0.35 13.40
CA ALA A 97 12.95 0.61 14.13
C ALA A 97 12.84 0.19 15.61
N PRO A 98 12.88 1.11 16.59
CA PRO A 98 12.82 0.75 17.99
C PRO A 98 11.44 0.22 18.39
N LYS A 99 11.37 -0.69 19.37
CA LYS A 99 10.11 -1.28 19.86
C LYS A 99 9.16 -0.23 20.44
N VAL A 100 9.72 0.82 21.03
CA VAL A 100 9.01 1.96 21.63
C VAL A 100 9.76 3.23 21.23
N CYS A 101 9.02 4.26 20.82
CA CYS A 101 9.61 5.56 20.53
C CYS A 101 10.15 6.20 21.82
N PRO A 102 11.43 6.56 21.90
CA PRO A 102 12.02 7.11 23.12
C PRO A 102 11.54 8.53 23.46
N VAL A 103 10.89 9.21 22.50
CA VAL A 103 10.39 10.57 22.69
C VAL A 103 8.92 10.57 23.15
N CYS A 104 8.05 9.85 22.42
CA CYS A 104 6.60 9.93 22.67
C CYS A 104 5.98 8.65 23.26
N GLY A 105 6.79 7.63 23.56
CA GLY A 105 6.32 6.38 24.16
C GLY A 105 5.45 5.48 23.25
N HIS A 106 5.18 5.86 22.00
CA HIS A 106 4.34 5.08 21.10
C HIS A 106 5.05 3.83 20.54
N PRO A 107 4.31 2.75 20.22
CA PRO A 107 4.89 1.48 19.80
C PRO A 107 5.59 1.54 18.43
N GLN A 108 6.35 0.49 18.13
CA GLN A 108 7.08 0.30 16.86
C GLN A 108 6.23 0.54 15.61
N SER A 109 4.93 0.23 15.67
CA SER A 109 3.99 0.41 14.57
C SER A 109 3.85 1.86 14.07
N TYR A 110 4.36 2.83 14.83
CA TYR A 110 4.42 4.22 14.41
C TYR A 110 5.69 4.56 13.63
N PHE A 111 6.65 3.66 13.44
CA PHE A 111 7.83 3.93 12.64
C PHE A 111 7.65 3.55 11.16
N GLU A 112 8.15 4.40 10.29
CA GLU A 112 8.27 4.14 8.84
C GLU A 112 9.67 4.51 8.36
N LEU A 113 10.06 4.05 7.17
CA LEU A 113 11.24 4.58 6.49
C LEU A 113 11.01 6.06 6.16
N ARG A 114 12.00 6.91 6.45
CA ARG A 114 11.93 8.34 6.19
C ARG A 114 11.86 8.62 4.68
N ALA A 115 10.78 9.22 4.23
CA ALA A 115 10.68 9.82 2.90
C ALA A 115 11.48 11.13 2.81
N VAL A 116 12.16 11.37 1.67
CA VAL A 116 13.01 12.56 1.43
C VAL A 116 12.71 13.27 0.10
N ASN A 117 11.68 12.84 -0.63
CA ASN A 117 11.30 13.34 -1.95
C ASN A 117 10.24 14.45 -1.90
N TYR A 118 10.47 15.47 -1.06
CA TYR A 118 9.63 16.67 -0.95
C TYR A 118 10.30 17.88 -1.59
#